data_AF-A0A8H8SNF9-F1
#
_entry.id   AF-A0A8H8SNF9-F1
#
_cell.length_a   1.000
_cell.length_b   1.000
_cell.length_c   1.000
_cell.angle_alpha   90.00
_cell.angle_beta   90.00
_cell.angle_gamma   90.00
#
_symmetry.space_group_name_H-M   'P 1'
#
loop_
_entity.id
_entity.type
_entity.pdbx_description
1 polymer ?
#
loop_
_entity_poly.entity_id
_entity_poly.type
_entity_poly.pdbx_seq_one_letter_code
_entity_poly.pdbx_strand_id
1 'polypeptide(L)'
;MAKTFELFKMLDIPLLKYNISDGSNWLAYNGIRMTKEEFKKNPKIWAEDPFRVSKVHGGSVPDKWARKNPSELLHEALQNFIEEIVKTPKTGLQKIIDNFDHFSTRSYLSHKGYPPAVINWIETMSYGTGWFDRGLIETVLEQMAFMYDVADPSALEWHCIRGGSEVLPLKMVQWLKANTKCTKIHMRHRVTKVEYKLHELTVSGISHPLVTGDPSFFKQTYSHVIFAIPPPCLRMIDLDTCELDYAQRTAMRSLQLAPSSKIGMKFKTA
;
A
#
# COMPACT_ATOMS: atom_id res chain seq x y z
N MET A 1 1.37 -5.60 -12.67
CA MET A 1 2.67 -6.09 -12.12
C MET A 1 3.71 -6.48 -13.17
N ALA A 2 3.40 -6.59 -14.47
CA ALA A 2 4.35 -7.04 -15.51
C ALA A 2 5.70 -6.28 -15.50
N LYS A 3 5.68 -4.94 -15.39
CA LYS A 3 6.91 -4.12 -15.34
C LYS A 3 7.84 -4.45 -14.17
N THR A 4 7.30 -4.82 -13.02
CA THR A 4 8.10 -5.24 -11.86
C THR A 4 8.82 -6.57 -12.15
N PHE A 5 8.15 -7.54 -12.78
CA PHE A 5 8.77 -8.82 -13.15
C PHE A 5 9.71 -8.71 -14.35
N GLU A 6 9.44 -7.80 -15.29
CA GLU A 6 10.41 -7.44 -16.35
C GLU A 6 11.71 -6.92 -15.72
N LEU A 7 11.63 -6.04 -14.71
CA LEU A 7 12.79 -5.54 -13.97
C LEU A 7 13.51 -6.67 -13.23
N PHE A 8 12.78 -7.59 -12.60
CA PHE A 8 13.37 -8.76 -11.93
C PHE A 8 14.13 -9.65 -12.91
N LYS A 9 13.56 -9.91 -14.09
CA LYS A 9 14.21 -10.67 -15.15
C LYS A 9 15.45 -9.95 -15.70
N MET A 10 15.36 -8.64 -15.92
CA MET A 10 16.48 -7.84 -16.41
C MET A 10 17.69 -7.85 -15.46
N LEU A 11 17.43 -7.86 -14.15
CA LEU A 11 18.46 -7.82 -13.11
C LEU A 11 18.86 -9.19 -12.56
N ASP A 12 18.29 -10.26 -13.11
CA ASP A 12 18.48 -11.64 -12.63
C ASP A 12 18.23 -11.74 -11.12
N ILE A 13 17.04 -11.27 -10.69
CA ILE A 13 16.62 -11.30 -9.29
C ILE A 13 16.13 -12.71 -8.94
N PRO A 14 16.72 -13.37 -7.93
CA PRO A 14 16.29 -14.70 -7.53
C PRO A 14 14.95 -14.63 -6.79
N LEU A 15 13.93 -15.28 -7.35
CA LEU A 15 12.59 -15.32 -6.77
C LEU A 15 12.34 -16.65 -6.04
N LEU A 16 11.52 -16.57 -5.00
CA LEU A 16 10.94 -17.69 -4.27
C LEU A 16 9.42 -17.59 -4.34
N LYS A 17 8.72 -18.72 -4.30
CA LYS A 17 7.27 -18.73 -4.08
C LYS A 17 6.97 -18.15 -2.69
N TYR A 18 6.07 -17.18 -2.65
CA TYR A 18 5.54 -16.60 -1.41
C TYR A 18 4.20 -17.24 -1.10
N ASN A 19 4.08 -17.86 0.08
CA ASN A 19 2.82 -18.44 0.53
C ASN A 19 1.99 -17.36 1.23
N ILE A 20 1.04 -16.74 0.51
CA ILE A 20 0.19 -15.68 1.06
C ILE A 20 -0.82 -16.18 2.09
N SER A 21 -1.21 -17.45 2.02
CA SER A 21 -2.18 -18.02 2.96
C SER A 21 -1.97 -19.52 3.13
N ASP A 22 -1.87 -19.95 4.38
CA ASP A 22 -1.86 -21.36 4.78
C ASP A 22 -3.17 -21.69 5.52
N GLY A 23 -3.72 -22.89 5.31
CA GLY A 23 -4.94 -23.34 5.97
C GLY A 23 -4.78 -23.46 7.49
N SER A 24 -3.57 -23.72 7.97
CA SER A 24 -3.24 -23.83 9.40
C SER A 24 -3.15 -22.47 10.12
N ASN A 25 -3.21 -21.35 9.37
CA ASN A 25 -3.19 -20.01 9.97
C ASN A 25 -4.44 -19.77 10.82
N TRP A 26 -4.23 -19.22 12.01
CA TRP A 26 -5.30 -18.87 12.95
C TRP A 26 -5.87 -17.48 12.68
N LEU A 27 -7.20 -17.38 12.75
CA LEU A 27 -7.96 -16.16 12.95
C LEU A 27 -8.36 -16.12 14.43
N ALA A 28 -8.07 -15.01 15.11
CA ALA A 28 -8.33 -14.85 16.54
C ALA A 28 -9.06 -13.53 16.81
N TYR A 29 -10.36 -13.63 17.10
CA TYR A 29 -11.21 -12.47 17.39
C TYR A 29 -12.11 -12.78 18.58
N ASN A 30 -12.34 -11.77 19.43
CA ASN A 30 -13.19 -11.90 20.62
C ASN A 30 -12.82 -13.09 21.54
N GLY A 31 -11.52 -13.36 21.69
CA GLY A 31 -11.02 -14.50 22.48
C GLY A 31 -11.24 -15.88 21.85
N ILE A 32 -11.86 -15.96 20.68
CA ILE A 32 -12.15 -17.20 19.95
C ILE A 32 -11.11 -17.38 18.85
N ARG A 33 -10.59 -18.60 18.70
CA ARG A 33 -9.59 -18.97 17.70
C ARG A 33 -10.16 -20.01 16.76
N MET A 34 -9.98 -19.78 15.47
CA MET A 34 -10.35 -20.72 14.41
C MET A 34 -9.30 -20.68 13.31
N THR A 35 -9.04 -21.80 12.64
CA THR A 35 -8.13 -21.90 11.52
C THR A 35 -8.81 -21.52 10.20
N LYS A 36 -8.03 -21.06 9.22
CA LYS A 36 -8.55 -20.81 7.87
C LYS A 36 -9.08 -22.10 7.21
N GLU A 37 -8.49 -23.25 7.52
CA GLU A 37 -8.93 -24.55 7.00
C GLU A 37 -10.34 -24.93 7.49
N GLU A 38 -10.71 -24.59 8.72
CA GLU A 38 -12.07 -24.80 9.23
C GLU A 38 -13.10 -24.02 8.40
N PHE A 39 -12.83 -22.75 8.11
CA PHE A 39 -13.69 -21.94 7.23
C PHE A 39 -13.72 -22.49 5.79
N LYS A 40 -12.60 -23.00 5.27
CA LYS A 40 -12.53 -23.56 3.92
C LYS A 40 -13.34 -24.85 3.81
N LYS A 41 -13.27 -25.74 4.80
CA LYS A 41 -14.01 -27.01 4.83
C LYS A 41 -15.50 -26.82 5.09
N ASN A 42 -15.86 -25.81 5.89
CA ASN A 42 -17.24 -25.50 6.21
C ASN A 42 -17.52 -24.00 6.12
N PRO A 43 -17.78 -23.46 4.91
CA PRO A 43 -18.13 -22.05 4.73
C PRO A 43 -19.37 -21.61 5.52
N LYS A 44 -20.26 -22.56 5.86
CA LYS A 44 -21.46 -22.30 6.65
C LYS A 44 -21.17 -21.94 8.11
N ILE A 45 -19.94 -22.10 8.60
CA ILE A 45 -19.51 -21.65 9.94
C ILE A 45 -19.85 -20.17 10.14
N TRP A 46 -19.75 -19.34 9.10
CA TRP A 46 -20.14 -17.94 9.20
C TRP A 46 -21.59 -17.76 9.65
N ALA A 47 -22.51 -18.64 9.25
CA ALA A 47 -23.91 -18.58 9.64
C ALA A 47 -24.15 -18.79 11.14
N GLU A 48 -23.16 -19.30 11.87
CA GLU A 48 -23.19 -19.57 13.30
C GLU A 48 -22.68 -18.39 14.15
N ASP A 49 -22.25 -17.28 13.52
CA ASP A 49 -21.56 -16.17 14.21
C ASP A 49 -20.34 -16.67 15.01
N PRO A 50 -19.29 -17.14 14.30
CA PRO A 50 -18.20 -17.91 14.89
C PRO A 50 -17.41 -17.13 15.95
N PHE A 51 -17.38 -15.79 15.85
CA PHE A 51 -16.68 -14.91 16.78
C PHE A 51 -17.62 -14.22 17.78
N ARG A 52 -18.91 -14.61 17.81
CA ARG A 52 -19.91 -14.13 18.78
C ARG A 52 -20.01 -12.60 18.82
N VAL A 53 -20.00 -11.96 17.65
CA VAL A 53 -20.05 -10.49 17.53
C VAL A 53 -21.47 -9.95 17.42
N SER A 54 -22.44 -10.85 17.26
CA SER A 54 -23.86 -10.52 17.12
C SER A 54 -24.52 -10.03 18.42
N LYS A 55 -25.69 -9.40 18.31
CA LYS A 55 -26.47 -8.93 19.46
C LYS A 55 -26.96 -10.08 20.34
N VAL A 56 -27.37 -11.20 19.75
CA VAL A 56 -27.81 -12.38 20.52
C VAL A 56 -26.69 -12.95 21.40
N HIS A 57 -25.43 -12.75 21.01
CA HIS A 57 -24.25 -13.13 21.80
C HIS A 57 -23.67 -11.98 22.64
N GLY A 58 -24.40 -10.86 22.80
CA GLY A 58 -23.98 -9.71 23.60
C GLY A 58 -23.06 -8.71 22.88
N GLY A 59 -22.82 -8.88 21.59
CA GLY A 59 -22.07 -7.96 20.74
C GLY A 59 -22.92 -6.83 20.15
N SER A 60 -22.32 -6.04 19.27
CA SER A 60 -22.94 -4.85 18.67
C SER A 60 -23.41 -5.04 17.22
N VAL A 61 -22.95 -6.09 16.54
CA VAL A 61 -23.27 -6.32 15.13
C VAL A 61 -24.69 -6.90 15.03
N PRO A 62 -25.59 -6.35 14.19
CA PRO A 62 -26.92 -6.95 14.04
C PRO A 62 -26.81 -8.40 13.53
N ASP A 63 -27.63 -9.30 14.08
CA ASP A 63 -27.48 -10.75 13.91
C ASP A 63 -27.43 -11.20 12.44
N LYS A 64 -28.23 -10.55 11.57
CA LYS A 64 -28.25 -10.83 10.12
C LYS A 64 -26.91 -10.59 9.41
N TRP A 65 -26.08 -9.71 9.95
CA TRP A 65 -24.77 -9.34 9.38
C TRP A 65 -23.62 -10.10 10.04
N ALA A 66 -23.71 -10.35 11.34
CA ALA A 66 -22.72 -11.16 12.07
C ALA A 66 -22.60 -12.58 11.52
N ARG A 67 -23.68 -13.07 10.88
CA ARG A 67 -23.76 -14.40 10.26
C ARG A 67 -23.24 -14.48 8.82
N LYS A 68 -22.52 -13.46 8.36
CA LYS A 68 -21.97 -13.38 6.99
C LYS A 68 -20.46 -13.17 7.04
N ASN A 69 -19.77 -13.66 6.00
CA ASN A 69 -18.34 -13.43 5.82
C ASN A 69 -18.07 -11.94 5.55
N PRO A 70 -17.32 -11.24 6.43
CA PRO A 70 -17.05 -9.82 6.25
C PRO A 70 -16.26 -9.48 4.99
N SER A 71 -15.39 -10.40 4.53
CA SER A 71 -14.64 -10.22 3.29
C SER A 71 -15.54 -10.28 2.06
N GLU A 72 -16.54 -11.16 2.06
CA GLU A 72 -17.53 -11.25 0.97
C GLU A 72 -18.44 -10.02 0.95
N LEU A 73 -18.89 -9.55 2.12
CA LEU A 73 -19.68 -8.32 2.23
C LEU A 73 -18.96 -7.11 1.61
N LEU A 74 -17.66 -6.97 1.87
CA LEU A 74 -16.87 -5.90 1.27
C LEU A 74 -16.69 -6.11 -0.23
N HIS A 75 -16.39 -7.34 -0.65
CA HIS A 75 -16.22 -7.66 -2.06
C HIS A 75 -17.49 -7.36 -2.85
N GLU A 76 -18.65 -7.82 -2.41
CA GLU A 76 -19.96 -7.54 -3.01
C GLU A 76 -20.22 -6.03 -3.14
N ALA A 77 -19.81 -5.23 -2.14
CA ALA A 77 -19.99 -3.79 -2.17
C ALA A 77 -19.07 -3.08 -3.19
N LEU A 78 -17.92 -3.67 -3.54
CA LEU A 78 -16.88 -3.04 -4.37
C LEU A 78 -16.66 -3.71 -5.73
N GLN A 79 -17.25 -4.88 -5.96
CA GLN A 79 -16.99 -5.73 -7.13
C GLN A 79 -17.16 -4.99 -8.46
N ASN A 80 -18.22 -4.18 -8.59
CA ASN A 80 -18.47 -3.40 -9.82
C ASN A 80 -17.29 -2.47 -10.19
N PHE A 81 -16.64 -1.87 -9.19
CA PHE A 81 -15.47 -1.02 -9.43
C PHE A 81 -14.28 -1.84 -9.92
N ILE A 82 -14.07 -3.00 -9.31
CA ILE A 82 -12.98 -3.93 -9.65
C ILE A 82 -13.16 -4.41 -11.09
N GLU A 83 -14.35 -4.89 -11.44
CA GLU A 83 -14.69 -5.36 -12.79
C GLU A 83 -14.50 -4.25 -13.83
N GLU A 84 -14.88 -3.02 -13.51
CA GLU A 84 -14.74 -1.89 -14.41
C GLU A 84 -13.27 -1.51 -14.67
N ILE A 85 -12.42 -1.50 -13.63
CA ILE A 85 -10.98 -1.29 -13.78
C ILE A 85 -10.35 -2.46 -14.56
N VAL A 86 -10.69 -3.71 -14.26
CA VAL A 86 -10.13 -4.88 -14.97
C VAL A 86 -10.49 -4.83 -16.46
N LYS A 87 -11.75 -4.54 -16.79
CA LYS A 87 -12.22 -4.45 -18.17
C LYS A 87 -11.61 -3.26 -18.91
N THR A 88 -11.49 -2.11 -18.25
CA THR A 88 -10.99 -0.88 -18.87
C THR A 88 -10.09 -0.09 -17.91
N PRO A 89 -8.80 -0.46 -17.74
CA PRO A 89 -7.98 0.06 -16.62
C PRO A 89 -7.93 1.58 -16.50
N LYS A 90 -7.68 2.30 -17.60
CA LYS A 90 -7.56 3.76 -17.56
C LYS A 90 -8.91 4.45 -17.32
N THR A 91 -9.92 4.11 -18.13
CA THR A 91 -11.23 4.76 -18.07
C THR A 91 -12.03 4.33 -16.85
N GLY A 92 -11.90 3.08 -16.42
CA GLY A 92 -12.53 2.57 -15.20
C GLY A 92 -11.98 3.24 -13.95
N LEU A 93 -10.66 3.36 -13.84
CA LEU A 93 -10.04 4.13 -12.76
C LEU A 93 -10.51 5.59 -12.77
N GLN A 94 -10.49 6.24 -13.95
CA GLN A 94 -10.93 7.64 -14.07
C GLN A 94 -12.39 7.83 -13.65
N LYS A 95 -13.29 6.92 -14.03
CA LYS A 95 -14.69 7.00 -13.61
C LYS A 95 -14.88 6.88 -12.10
N ILE A 96 -14.08 6.06 -11.42
CA ILE A 96 -14.13 5.98 -9.97
C ILE A 96 -13.63 7.27 -9.34
N ILE A 97 -12.54 7.83 -9.88
CA ILE A 97 -12.00 9.12 -9.45
C ILE A 97 -13.07 10.21 -9.59
N ASP A 98 -13.67 10.34 -10.77
CA ASP A 98 -14.61 11.42 -11.08
C ASP A 98 -15.92 11.32 -10.27
N ASN A 99 -16.40 10.11 -10.01
CA ASN A 99 -17.75 9.90 -9.48
C ASN A 99 -17.80 9.46 -8.01
N PHE A 100 -16.72 8.92 -7.45
CA PHE A 100 -16.75 8.25 -6.14
C PHE A 100 -15.59 8.58 -5.20
N ASP A 101 -14.51 9.22 -5.66
CA ASP A 101 -13.32 9.46 -4.82
C ASP A 101 -13.55 10.48 -3.69
N HIS A 102 -14.66 11.21 -3.74
CA HIS A 102 -15.10 12.05 -2.63
C HIS A 102 -15.62 11.24 -1.42
N PHE A 103 -15.87 9.94 -1.59
CA PHE A 103 -16.21 9.04 -0.48
C PHE A 103 -14.96 8.46 0.19
N SER A 104 -15.02 8.30 1.50
CA SER A 104 -14.23 7.27 2.17
C SER A 104 -14.92 5.91 2.03
N THR A 105 -14.21 4.80 2.29
CA THR A 105 -14.88 3.49 2.30
C THR A 105 -16.04 3.45 3.30
N ARG A 106 -15.87 4.07 4.47
CA ARG A 106 -16.91 4.16 5.51
C ARG A 106 -18.12 4.95 5.03
N SER A 107 -17.92 6.13 4.42
CA SER A 107 -19.05 6.93 3.94
C SER A 107 -19.74 6.31 2.74
N TYR A 108 -19.00 5.62 1.87
CA TYR A 108 -19.57 4.82 0.78
C TYR A 108 -20.46 3.68 1.31
N LEU A 109 -19.96 2.85 2.22
CA LEU A 109 -20.75 1.75 2.79
C LEU A 109 -21.97 2.26 3.56
N SER A 110 -21.83 3.38 4.27
CA SER A 110 -22.96 4.05 4.93
C SER A 110 -24.01 4.51 3.91
N HIS A 111 -23.58 5.12 2.79
CA HIS A 111 -24.45 5.50 1.68
C HIS A 111 -25.15 4.29 1.04
N LYS A 112 -24.49 3.12 1.03
CA LYS A 112 -25.09 1.83 0.61
C LYS A 112 -26.00 1.20 1.66
N GLY A 113 -26.21 1.84 2.82
CA GLY A 113 -27.14 1.40 3.87
C GLY A 113 -26.55 0.42 4.89
N TYR A 114 -25.22 0.25 4.94
CA TYR A 114 -24.58 -0.58 5.95
C TYR A 114 -24.62 0.13 7.32
N PRO A 115 -25.09 -0.54 8.40
CA PRO A 115 -25.06 0.05 9.74
C PRO A 115 -23.63 0.29 10.24
N PRO A 116 -23.36 1.34 11.04
CA PRO A 116 -22.01 1.64 11.54
C PRO A 116 -21.30 0.46 12.23
N ALA A 117 -22.01 -0.32 13.05
CA ALA A 117 -21.45 -1.50 13.70
C ALA A 117 -21.02 -2.59 12.72
N VAL A 118 -21.70 -2.71 11.57
CA VAL A 118 -21.34 -3.64 10.49
C VAL A 118 -20.12 -3.14 9.75
N ILE A 119 -20.04 -1.83 9.48
CA ILE A 119 -18.88 -1.24 8.81
C ILE A 119 -17.62 -1.43 9.66
N ASN A 120 -17.68 -1.18 10.97
CA ASN A 120 -16.58 -1.43 11.91
C ASN A 120 -16.17 -2.91 11.94
N TRP A 121 -17.15 -3.81 11.86
CA TRP A 121 -16.90 -5.25 11.83
C TRP A 121 -16.17 -5.67 10.54
N ILE A 122 -16.63 -5.17 9.39
CA ILE A 122 -15.98 -5.42 8.09
C ILE A 122 -14.55 -4.86 8.10
N GLU A 123 -14.35 -3.64 8.57
CA GLU A 123 -13.01 -3.05 8.69
C GLU A 123 -12.09 -3.91 9.56
N THR A 124 -12.54 -4.29 10.76
CA THR A 124 -11.76 -5.08 11.72
C THR A 124 -11.29 -6.42 11.15
N MET A 125 -12.13 -7.06 10.34
CA MET A 125 -11.88 -8.41 9.83
C MET A 125 -11.10 -8.45 8.53
N SER A 126 -11.12 -7.35 7.77
CA SER A 126 -10.58 -7.30 6.42
C SER A 126 -9.36 -6.37 6.30
N TYR A 127 -9.23 -5.38 7.18
CA TYR A 127 -8.23 -4.30 7.07
C TYR A 127 -7.68 -3.86 8.44
N GLY A 128 -6.70 -2.93 8.40
CA GLY A 128 -6.23 -2.26 9.60
C GLY A 128 -7.22 -1.19 10.11
N THR A 129 -7.20 -0.93 11.40
CA THR A 129 -8.02 0.11 12.05
C THR A 129 -7.82 1.48 11.41
N GLY A 130 -8.92 2.17 11.08
CA GLY A 130 -8.93 3.50 10.47
C GLY A 130 -8.65 3.49 8.96
N TRP A 131 -8.55 2.31 8.34
CA TRP A 131 -8.40 2.21 6.88
C TRP A 131 -9.64 2.74 6.17
N PHE A 132 -10.84 2.47 6.70
CA PHE A 132 -12.09 2.81 6.01
C PHE A 132 -12.39 4.31 6.03
N ASP A 133 -11.64 5.09 6.79
CA ASP A 133 -11.74 6.55 6.85
C ASP A 133 -10.91 7.26 5.77
N ARG A 134 -10.24 6.49 4.90
CA ARG A 134 -9.48 6.97 3.74
C ARG A 134 -10.29 6.87 2.45
N GLY A 135 -9.77 7.47 1.38
CA GLY A 135 -10.41 7.48 0.07
C GLY A 135 -10.84 6.10 -0.39
N LEU A 136 -12.07 5.98 -0.90
CA LEU A 136 -12.67 4.73 -1.35
C LEU A 136 -11.79 4.01 -2.37
N ILE A 137 -11.18 4.77 -3.28
CA ILE A 137 -10.35 4.23 -4.35
C ILE A 137 -9.18 3.39 -3.80
N GLU A 138 -8.61 3.77 -2.66
CA GLU A 138 -7.50 3.03 -2.04
C GLU A 138 -7.96 1.62 -1.62
N THR A 139 -9.15 1.50 -1.04
CA THR A 139 -9.71 0.18 -0.69
C THR A 139 -10.06 -0.63 -1.92
N VAL A 140 -10.57 -0.01 -2.99
CA VAL A 140 -10.82 -0.70 -4.27
C VAL A 140 -9.52 -1.24 -4.86
N LEU A 141 -8.47 -0.40 -4.94
CA LEU A 141 -7.17 -0.81 -5.49
C LEU A 141 -6.49 -1.87 -4.61
N GLU A 142 -6.61 -1.80 -3.29
CA GLU A 142 -6.09 -2.84 -2.38
C GLU A 142 -6.87 -4.16 -2.55
N GLN A 143 -8.20 -4.12 -2.62
CA GLN A 143 -9.01 -5.30 -2.95
C GLN A 143 -8.54 -5.91 -4.27
N MET A 144 -8.33 -5.09 -5.30
CA MET A 144 -7.77 -5.57 -6.56
C MET A 144 -6.39 -6.20 -6.40
N ALA A 145 -5.49 -5.60 -5.60
CA ALA A 145 -4.14 -6.10 -5.41
C ALA A 145 -4.11 -7.51 -4.77
N PHE A 146 -5.07 -7.83 -3.90
CA PHE A 146 -5.13 -9.09 -3.18
C PHE A 146 -6.20 -10.08 -3.68
N MET A 147 -7.14 -9.62 -4.51
CA MET A 147 -8.28 -10.39 -5.02
C MET A 147 -8.45 -10.25 -6.55
N TYR A 148 -7.37 -9.94 -7.28
CA TYR A 148 -7.39 -9.69 -8.74
C TYR A 148 -8.00 -10.83 -9.58
N ASP A 149 -8.05 -12.05 -9.06
CA ASP A 149 -8.66 -13.21 -9.71
C ASP A 149 -9.39 -14.09 -8.68
N VAL A 150 -10.58 -13.64 -8.27
CA VAL A 150 -11.42 -14.36 -7.30
C VAL A 150 -11.94 -15.68 -7.86
N ALA A 151 -12.00 -15.81 -9.19
CA ALA A 151 -12.48 -17.00 -9.87
C ALA A 151 -11.45 -18.14 -9.84
N ASP A 152 -10.16 -17.82 -9.92
CA ASP A 152 -9.08 -18.77 -9.67
C ASP A 152 -7.93 -18.17 -8.83
N PRO A 153 -8.04 -18.19 -7.49
CA PRO A 153 -6.98 -17.76 -6.60
C PRO A 153 -5.67 -18.55 -6.76
N SER A 154 -5.70 -19.73 -7.41
CA SER A 154 -4.52 -20.53 -7.70
C SER A 154 -3.77 -20.08 -8.96
N ALA A 155 -4.39 -19.23 -9.79
CA ALA A 155 -3.76 -18.64 -10.98
C ALA A 155 -2.73 -17.55 -10.64
N LEU A 156 -2.77 -16.98 -9.42
CA LEU A 156 -1.87 -15.92 -8.99
C LEU A 156 -0.73 -16.46 -8.11
N GLU A 157 0.45 -16.63 -8.73
CA GLU A 157 1.65 -17.00 -7.99
C GLU A 157 2.34 -15.79 -7.36
N TRP A 158 2.26 -15.71 -6.03
CA TRP A 158 2.98 -14.71 -5.26
C TRP A 158 4.45 -15.08 -5.14
N HIS A 159 5.31 -14.07 -5.18
CA HIS A 159 6.77 -14.25 -5.11
C HIS A 159 7.40 -13.30 -4.08
N CYS A 160 8.50 -13.75 -3.49
CA CYS A 160 9.40 -12.91 -2.69
C CYS A 160 10.84 -13.06 -3.19
N ILE A 161 11.70 -12.09 -2.86
CA ILE A 161 13.10 -12.08 -3.31
C ILE A 161 13.94 -12.92 -2.34
N ARG A 162 14.66 -13.92 -2.87
CA ARG A 162 15.62 -14.71 -2.08
C ARG A 162 16.73 -13.80 -1.58
N GLY A 163 17.01 -13.84 -0.28
CA GLY A 163 18.00 -12.96 0.36
C GLY A 163 17.43 -11.60 0.81
N GLY A 164 16.13 -11.37 0.62
CA GLY A 164 15.45 -10.15 1.05
C GLY A 164 15.35 -9.08 -0.03
N SER A 165 14.41 -8.15 0.14
CA SER A 165 14.11 -7.12 -0.87
C SER A 165 15.25 -6.13 -1.13
N GLU A 166 16.24 -6.04 -0.24
CA GLU A 166 17.45 -5.20 -0.43
C GLU A 166 18.31 -5.66 -1.63
N VAL A 167 18.21 -6.92 -2.04
CA VAL A 167 18.90 -7.43 -3.23
C VAL A 167 18.56 -6.62 -4.49
N LEU A 168 17.30 -6.17 -4.61
CA LEU A 168 16.84 -5.39 -5.76
C LEU A 168 17.60 -4.06 -5.93
N PRO A 169 17.60 -3.12 -4.97
CA PRO A 169 18.34 -1.87 -5.11
C PRO A 169 19.86 -2.10 -5.24
N LEU A 170 20.43 -3.12 -4.60
CA LEU A 170 21.85 -3.45 -4.78
C LEU A 170 22.17 -3.86 -6.23
N LYS A 171 21.33 -4.71 -6.83
CA LYS A 171 21.45 -5.12 -8.24
C LYS A 171 21.22 -3.96 -9.20
N MET A 172 20.28 -3.06 -8.90
CA MET A 172 20.09 -1.83 -9.68
C MET A 172 21.34 -0.95 -9.67
N VAL A 173 22.00 -0.77 -8.51
CA VAL A 173 23.25 0.00 -8.41
C VAL A 173 24.38 -0.67 -9.19
N GLN A 174 24.51 -1.99 -9.11
CA GLN A 174 25.50 -2.74 -9.89
C GLN A 174 25.25 -2.57 -11.40
N TRP A 175 23.99 -2.71 -11.82
CA TRP A 175 23.60 -2.52 -13.21
C TRP A 175 23.93 -1.11 -13.71
N LEU A 176 23.63 -0.07 -12.93
CA LEU A 176 23.97 1.31 -13.28
C LEU A 176 25.47 1.50 -13.45
N LYS A 177 26.30 0.96 -12.54
CA LYS A 177 27.76 1.05 -12.63
C LYS A 177 28.32 0.35 -13.87
N ALA A 178 27.72 -0.77 -14.27
CA ALA A 178 28.17 -1.54 -15.43
C ALA A 178 27.67 -0.96 -16.77
N ASN A 179 26.49 -0.33 -16.79
CA ASN A 179 25.80 0.03 -18.03
C ASN A 179 25.70 1.54 -18.28
N THR A 180 26.11 2.38 -17.33
CA THR A 180 26.06 3.85 -17.48
C THR A 180 27.42 4.46 -17.23
N LYS A 181 27.83 5.40 -18.10
CA LYS A 181 29.16 6.03 -18.02
C LYS A 181 29.23 7.18 -17.00
N CYS A 182 28.10 7.78 -16.64
CA CYS A 182 28.05 9.05 -15.92
C CYS A 182 27.06 9.04 -14.73
N THR A 183 26.89 7.92 -14.03
CA THR A 183 26.01 7.87 -12.85
C THR A 183 26.82 7.94 -11.56
N LYS A 184 26.56 8.95 -10.74
CA LYS A 184 27.13 9.09 -9.39
C LYS A 184 26.02 8.99 -8.35
N ILE A 185 26.21 8.13 -7.35
CA ILE A 185 25.28 7.97 -6.24
C ILE A 185 25.93 8.58 -5.00
N HIS A 186 25.32 9.66 -4.50
CA HIS A 186 25.81 10.41 -3.36
C HIS A 186 25.00 10.04 -2.11
N MET A 187 25.50 9.08 -1.33
CA MET A 187 24.91 8.74 -0.04
C MET A 187 25.13 9.90 0.96
N ARG A 188 24.25 10.02 1.97
CA ARG A 188 24.35 11.04 3.05
C ARG A 188 24.28 12.50 2.55
N HIS A 189 23.82 12.71 1.32
CA HIS A 189 23.55 14.03 0.77
C HIS A 189 22.05 14.32 0.91
N ARG A 190 21.70 15.07 1.95
CA ARG A 190 20.32 15.51 2.17
C ARG A 190 20.10 16.82 1.43
N VAL A 191 19.26 16.78 0.40
CA VAL A 191 18.79 17.99 -0.31
C VAL A 191 17.95 18.83 0.66
N THR A 192 18.21 20.15 0.69
CA THR A 192 17.48 21.10 1.54
C THR A 192 16.82 22.22 0.76
N LYS A 193 17.27 22.49 -0.48
CA LYS A 193 16.67 23.53 -1.33
C LYS A 193 16.86 23.21 -2.81
N VAL A 194 15.87 23.58 -3.62
CA VAL A 194 15.99 23.70 -5.08
C VAL A 194 15.56 25.10 -5.52
N GLU A 195 16.47 25.77 -6.21
CA GLU A 195 16.26 27.10 -6.77
C GLU A 195 16.03 26.99 -8.27
N TYR A 196 14.84 27.34 -8.74
CA TYR A 196 14.60 27.64 -10.15
C TYR A 196 14.85 29.13 -10.41
N LYS A 197 15.78 29.43 -11.32
CA LYS A 197 16.12 30.81 -11.74
C LYS A 197 16.67 30.79 -13.16
N LEU A 198 16.21 31.70 -14.03
CA LEU A 198 16.68 31.82 -15.42
C LEU A 198 16.65 30.48 -16.19
N HIS A 199 15.61 29.67 -15.98
CA HIS A 199 15.47 28.33 -16.57
C HIS A 199 16.51 27.28 -16.14
N GLU A 200 17.23 27.52 -15.03
CA GLU A 200 18.13 26.54 -14.42
C GLU A 200 17.62 26.10 -13.05
N LEU A 201 17.87 24.84 -12.69
CA LEU A 201 17.55 24.28 -11.37
C LEU A 201 18.84 24.05 -10.59
N THR A 202 19.04 24.83 -9.53
CA THR A 202 20.17 24.67 -8.63
C THR A 202 19.74 23.95 -7.36
N VAL A 203 20.29 22.75 -7.15
CA VAL A 203 20.03 21.92 -5.97
C VAL A 203 21.12 22.20 -4.94
N SER A 204 20.72 22.38 -3.68
CA SER A 204 21.66 22.50 -2.56
C SER A 204 21.23 21.67 -1.37
N GLY A 205 22.21 21.33 -0.52
CA GLY A 205 21.98 20.47 0.62
C GLY A 205 23.19 20.28 1.51
N ILE A 206 23.06 19.34 2.43
CA ILE A 206 24.05 19.00 3.45
C ILE A 206 24.59 17.60 3.18
N SER A 207 25.90 17.43 3.26
CA SER A 207 26.59 16.14 3.20
C SER A 207 27.17 15.79 4.57
N HIS A 208 26.80 14.62 5.10
CA HIS A 208 27.27 14.14 6.40
C HIS A 208 28.40 13.11 6.27
N PRO A 209 29.52 13.23 7.02
CA PRO A 209 30.65 12.30 6.95
C PRO A 209 30.35 10.92 7.57
N LEU A 210 31.26 9.96 7.34
CA LEU A 210 31.12 8.55 7.74
C LEU A 210 31.37 8.26 9.21
N VAL A 211 32.36 8.93 9.80
CA VAL A 211 32.92 8.57 11.12
C VAL A 211 32.96 9.81 12.01
N THR A 212 33.76 10.80 11.64
CA THR A 212 33.94 12.06 12.38
C THR A 212 34.21 13.20 11.40
N GLY A 213 33.66 14.37 11.65
CA GLY A 213 33.86 15.58 10.85
C GLY A 213 32.61 16.47 10.81
N ASP A 214 32.81 17.73 10.45
CA ASP A 214 31.70 18.67 10.29
C ASP A 214 30.91 18.39 9.01
N PRO A 215 29.58 18.61 9.01
CA PRO A 215 28.79 18.57 7.78
C PRO A 215 29.33 19.56 6.75
N SER A 216 29.37 19.16 5.49
CA SER A 216 29.70 20.06 4.37
C SER A 216 28.45 20.41 3.57
N PHE A 217 28.52 21.49 2.81
CA PHE A 217 27.44 21.94 1.93
C PHE A 217 27.76 21.60 0.48
N PHE A 218 26.74 21.19 -0.27
CA PHE A 218 26.86 21.01 -1.72
C PHE A 218 25.87 21.93 -2.45
N LYS A 219 26.26 22.34 -3.65
CA LYS A 219 25.44 23.10 -4.58
C LYS A 219 25.77 22.67 -6.01
N GLN A 220 24.76 22.32 -6.79
CA GLN A 220 24.93 21.82 -8.15
C GLN A 220 23.75 22.21 -9.03
N THR A 221 24.04 22.60 -10.27
CA THR A 221 23.03 22.93 -11.28
C THR A 221 22.68 21.72 -12.13
N TYR A 222 21.38 21.58 -12.43
CA TYR A 222 20.81 20.54 -13.27
C TYR A 222 19.81 21.17 -14.24
N SER A 223 19.64 20.54 -15.40
CA SER A 223 18.56 20.91 -16.33
C SER A 223 17.20 20.40 -15.85
N HIS A 224 17.18 19.29 -15.11
CA HIS A 224 15.98 18.65 -14.59
C HIS A 224 16.25 18.05 -13.22
N VAL A 225 15.28 18.15 -12.31
CA VAL A 225 15.34 17.56 -10.97
C VAL A 225 14.11 16.67 -10.79
N ILE A 226 14.33 15.41 -10.45
CA ILE A 226 13.27 14.45 -10.15
C ILE A 226 13.32 14.13 -8.67
N PHE A 227 12.25 14.42 -7.96
CA PHE A 227 12.10 13.97 -6.59
C PHE A 227 11.43 12.60 -6.54
N ALA A 228 12.18 11.60 -6.05
CA ALA A 228 11.69 10.24 -5.83
C ALA A 228 11.44 9.95 -4.33
N ILE A 229 11.05 10.96 -3.57
CA ILE A 229 10.71 10.85 -2.14
C ILE A 229 9.20 11.04 -1.95
N PRO A 230 8.60 10.55 -0.84
CA PRO A 230 7.17 10.76 -0.57
C PRO A 230 6.81 12.25 -0.56
N PRO A 231 5.65 12.66 -1.13
CA PRO A 231 5.29 14.08 -1.23
C PRO A 231 5.32 14.85 0.10
N PRO A 232 4.90 14.29 1.25
CA PRO A 232 5.01 14.99 2.54
C PRO A 232 6.44 15.34 2.95
N CYS A 233 7.44 14.60 2.47
CA CYS A 233 8.86 14.86 2.72
C CYS A 233 9.39 16.03 1.88
N LEU A 234 8.75 16.38 0.76
CA LEU A 234 9.13 17.53 -0.06
C LEU A 234 8.96 18.86 0.69
N ARG A 235 8.06 18.91 1.67
CA ARG A 235 7.87 20.08 2.53
C ARG A 235 9.10 20.45 3.36
N MET A 236 10.05 19.53 3.51
CA MET A 236 11.32 19.78 4.20
C MET A 236 12.39 20.36 3.28
N ILE A 237 12.08 20.53 1.99
CA ILE A 237 12.94 21.11 0.97
C ILE A 237 12.34 22.46 0.60
N ASP A 238 13.16 23.51 0.62
CA ASP A 238 12.76 24.82 0.10
C ASP A 238 12.63 24.74 -1.42
N LEU A 239 11.40 24.92 -1.90
CA LEU A 239 11.01 24.89 -3.31
C LEU A 239 10.35 26.22 -3.73
N ASP A 240 10.61 27.32 -3.00
CA ASP A 240 9.80 28.53 -3.14
C ASP A 240 9.92 29.19 -4.50
N THR A 241 11.07 29.07 -5.15
CA THR A 241 11.26 29.61 -6.50
C THR A 241 10.87 28.63 -7.61
N CYS A 242 10.51 27.39 -7.28
CA CYS A 242 10.11 26.36 -8.26
C CYS A 242 8.69 26.55 -8.82
N GLU A 243 8.06 27.69 -8.58
CA GLU A 243 6.78 28.10 -9.18
C GLU A 243 5.64 27.07 -9.01
N LEU A 244 5.68 26.27 -7.94
CA LEU A 244 4.62 25.31 -7.64
C LEU A 244 3.31 26.03 -7.32
N ASP A 245 2.24 25.63 -8.00
CA ASP A 245 0.92 26.21 -7.81
C ASP A 245 0.30 25.82 -6.45
N TYR A 246 -0.80 26.49 -6.11
CA TYR A 246 -1.47 26.27 -4.83
C TYR A 246 -1.98 24.82 -4.66
N ALA A 247 -2.46 24.19 -5.72
CA ALA A 247 -2.97 22.83 -5.68
C ALA A 247 -1.83 21.82 -5.46
N GLN A 248 -0.70 22.00 -6.14
CA GLN A 248 0.53 21.21 -5.96
C GLN A 248 1.06 21.35 -4.53
N ARG A 249 1.14 22.58 -3.99
CA ARG A 249 1.57 22.83 -2.60
C ARG A 249 0.61 22.20 -1.59
N THR A 250 -0.69 22.28 -1.85
CA THR A 250 -1.70 21.64 -1.02
C THR A 250 -1.55 20.13 -1.05
N ALA A 251 -1.40 19.52 -2.23
CA ALA A 251 -1.22 18.08 -2.40
C ALA A 251 0.01 17.54 -1.64
N MET A 252 1.16 18.24 -1.70
CA MET A 252 2.34 17.88 -0.91
C MET A 252 2.07 17.89 0.60
N ARG A 253 1.14 18.74 1.07
CA ARG A 253 0.81 18.87 2.49
C ARG A 253 -0.27 17.91 2.96
N SER A 254 -1.28 17.63 2.12
CA SER A 254 -2.50 16.94 2.52
C SER A 254 -2.55 15.48 2.14
N LEU A 255 -1.70 15.01 1.21
CA LEU A 255 -1.66 13.60 0.85
C LEU A 255 -1.26 12.76 2.08
N GLN A 256 -2.13 11.84 2.47
CA GLN A 256 -1.96 11.04 3.68
C GLN A 256 -1.00 9.88 3.44
N LEU A 257 -0.14 9.60 4.42
CA LEU A 257 0.69 8.39 4.45
C LEU A 257 0.22 7.47 5.58
N ALA A 258 0.12 6.19 5.26
CA ALA A 258 -0.24 5.16 6.22
C ALA A 258 0.96 4.79 7.10
N PRO A 259 0.81 4.72 8.44
CA PRO A 259 1.81 4.04 9.24
C PRO A 259 1.79 2.54 8.94
N SER A 260 2.96 1.90 8.97
CA SER A 260 3.12 0.46 8.91
C SER A 260 4.24 0.06 9.87
N SER A 261 3.99 -0.95 10.71
CA SER A 261 4.95 -1.45 11.69
C SER A 261 5.20 -2.93 11.45
N LYS A 262 6.47 -3.35 11.51
CA LYS A 262 6.89 -4.75 11.36
C LYS A 262 7.77 -5.13 12.54
N ILE A 263 7.51 -6.28 13.15
CA ILE A 263 8.29 -6.84 14.26
C ILE A 263 8.88 -8.17 13.79
N GLY A 264 10.21 -8.26 13.71
CA GLY A 264 10.92 -9.50 13.43
C GLY A 264 11.39 -10.16 14.71
N MET A 265 11.06 -11.43 14.91
CA MET A 265 11.49 -12.22 16.07
C MET A 265 12.29 -13.43 15.60
N LYS A 266 13.40 -13.71 16.30
CA LYS A 266 14.24 -14.89 16.05
C LYS A 266 13.97 -15.93 17.13
N PHE A 267 13.58 -17.13 16.71
CA PHE A 267 13.40 -18.29 17.58
C PHE A 267 14.61 -19.22 17.47
N LYS A 268 14.83 -20.06 18.48
CA LYS A 268 15.92 -21.06 18.47
C LYS A 268 15.72 -22.11 17.36
N THR A 269 14.46 -22.46 17.13
CA THR A 269 14.00 -23.42 16.12
C THR A 269 12.88 -22.77 15.32
N ALA A 270 12.77 -23.12 14.04
CA ALA A 270 11.65 -22.76 13.18
C ALA A 270 10.47 -23.70 13.41
#